data_AF-C0PNE8-F1
#
_entry.id   AF-C0PNE8-F1
#
_cell.length_a   1.000
_cell.length_b   1.000
_cell.length_c   1.000
_cell.angle_alpha   90.00
_cell.angle_beta   90.00
_cell.angle_gamma   90.00
#
_symmetry.space_group_name_H-M   'P 1'
#
loop_
_entity.id
_entity.type
_entity.pdbx_description
1 polymer ?
#
loop_
_entity_poly.entity_id
_entity_poly.type
_entity_poly.pdbx_seq_one_letter_code
_entity_poly.pdbx_strand_id
1 'polypeptide(L)'
;MVVGLRIHGELVVDPKLMPDGKSIKDFQALLHQGYSRTTTTASASSSSPTPLLPLAPPTRPCPRSANKPKMLIFIRKQNRVLLNLPQVVTACRRAGFAPHVMNLRRQTPLAAIHAALASADAMVAVHGAAVTHFLFMRPGSVLLQIVPVGLDWAADAFYGKPAQQLGLDYLEYRVAPEESSLAAEYGLNSTVVRTPWVISSRGWWEMKKVYMDRQNVTVNVKRFADLLRAARARLRNTTACAAKPAAPLR
;
A
#
# COMPACT_ATOMS: atom_id res chain seq x y z
N MET A 1 22.93 -23.59 10.11
CA MET A 1 21.54 -23.49 10.61
C MET A 1 21.00 -22.14 10.19
N VAL A 2 19.96 -22.07 9.35
CA VAL A 2 19.31 -20.80 9.00
C VAL A 2 18.17 -20.58 9.98
N VAL A 3 18.25 -19.53 10.79
CA VAL A 3 17.16 -19.10 11.67
C VAL A 3 16.48 -17.91 10.98
N GLY A 4 15.27 -18.11 10.46
CA GLY A 4 14.52 -17.05 9.78
C GLY A 4 13.57 -17.55 8.70
N LEU A 5 12.89 -16.61 8.02
CA LEU A 5 12.05 -16.90 6.86
C LEU A 5 12.90 -17.03 5.59
N ARG A 6 12.49 -17.92 4.69
CA ARG A 6 13.02 -17.98 3.33
C ARG A 6 12.14 -17.16 2.41
N ILE A 7 12.76 -16.45 1.48
CA ILE A 7 12.07 -15.64 0.48
C ILE A 7 12.01 -16.44 -0.82
N HIS A 8 10.82 -16.54 -1.42
CA HIS A 8 10.53 -17.38 -2.59
C HIS A 8 10.13 -16.54 -3.82
N GLY A 9 10.44 -15.25 -3.78
CA GLY A 9 10.09 -14.26 -4.78
C GLY A 9 10.23 -12.85 -4.21
N GLU A 10 9.65 -11.86 -4.85
CA GLU A 10 9.73 -10.47 -4.37
C GLU A 10 8.78 -10.23 -3.19
N LEU A 11 9.32 -10.10 -1.98
CA LEU A 11 8.53 -10.05 -0.73
C LEU A 11 7.55 -11.22 -0.55
N VAL A 12 7.75 -12.34 -1.27
CA VAL A 12 6.87 -13.53 -1.19
C VAL A 12 7.50 -14.59 -0.29
N VAL A 13 6.68 -15.17 0.59
CA VAL A 13 7.03 -16.36 1.36
C VAL A 13 5.99 -17.44 1.05
N ASP A 14 6.40 -18.52 0.38
CA ASP A 14 5.55 -19.68 0.13
C ASP A 14 5.54 -20.60 1.36
N PRO A 15 4.38 -20.75 2.05
CA PRO A 15 4.25 -21.62 3.22
C PRO A 15 4.59 -23.08 2.92
N LYS A 16 4.35 -23.55 1.69
CA LYS A 16 4.60 -24.95 1.31
C LYS A 16 6.09 -25.28 1.21
N LEU A 17 6.91 -24.25 1.00
CA LEU A 17 8.36 -24.36 0.89
C LEU A 17 9.06 -24.00 2.21
N MET A 18 8.29 -23.63 3.24
CA MET A 18 8.78 -23.34 4.59
C MET A 18 8.67 -24.56 5.50
N PRO A 19 9.74 -24.96 6.22
CA PRO A 19 9.71 -26.09 7.16
C PRO A 19 8.60 -25.98 8.22
N ASP A 20 8.29 -24.75 8.66
CA ASP A 20 7.31 -24.47 9.72
C ASP A 20 5.95 -24.02 9.17
N GLY A 21 5.73 -24.02 7.84
CA GLY A 21 4.51 -23.47 7.23
C GLY A 21 4.34 -21.95 7.37
N LYS A 22 5.38 -21.23 7.81
CA LYS A 22 5.35 -19.77 7.96
C LYS A 22 5.15 -19.05 6.63
N SER A 23 4.56 -17.87 6.69
CA SER A 23 4.10 -17.07 5.57
C SER A 23 4.49 -15.59 5.72
N ILE A 24 4.16 -14.78 4.71
CA ILE A 24 4.30 -13.33 4.78
C ILE A 24 3.43 -12.71 5.90
N LYS A 25 2.35 -13.38 6.31
CA LYS A 25 1.50 -12.92 7.42
C LYS A 25 2.22 -13.03 8.77
N ASP A 26 3.06 -14.04 8.95
CA ASP A 26 3.88 -14.20 10.16
C ASP A 26 4.93 -13.10 10.26
N PHE A 27 5.53 -12.73 9.12
CA PHE A 27 6.42 -11.56 9.05
C PHE A 27 5.66 -10.27 9.37
N GLN A 28 4.47 -10.07 8.79
CA GLN A 28 3.62 -8.92 9.13
C GLN A 28 3.27 -8.90 10.62
N ALA A 29 2.93 -10.03 11.23
CA ALA A 29 2.64 -10.11 12.67
C ALA A 29 3.83 -9.67 13.53
N LEU A 30 5.04 -10.13 13.18
CA LEU A 30 6.29 -9.70 13.82
C LEU A 30 6.48 -8.18 13.71
N LEU A 31 6.24 -7.61 12.52
CA LEU A 31 6.31 -6.16 12.29
C LEU A 31 5.30 -5.42 13.18
N HIS A 32 4.05 -5.87 13.23
CA HIS A 32 3.05 -5.26 14.10
C HIS A 32 3.44 -5.34 15.57
N GLN A 33 3.96 -6.47 16.04
CA GLN A 33 4.41 -6.63 17.43
C GLN A 33 5.55 -5.67 17.77
N GLY A 34 6.54 -5.54 16.88
CA GLY A 34 7.70 -4.68 17.09
C GLY A 34 7.33 -3.20 17.19
N TYR A 35 6.51 -2.70 16.26
CA TYR A 35 6.16 -1.27 16.21
C TYR A 35 5.03 -0.85 17.14
N SER A 36 4.16 -1.78 17.58
CA SER A 36 3.11 -1.48 18.57
C SER A 36 3.66 -1.26 19.99
N ARG A 37 4.82 -1.84 20.34
CA ARG A 37 5.42 -1.65 21.67
C ARG A 37 6.05 -0.26 21.82
N THR A 38 6.61 0.28 20.75
CA THR A 38 7.26 1.59 20.72
C THR A 38 6.27 2.75 20.88
N THR A 39 5.02 2.58 20.42
CA THR A 39 3.97 3.60 20.61
C THR A 39 3.48 3.66 22.05
N THR A 40 3.44 2.52 22.75
CA THR A 40 3.02 2.45 24.16
C THR A 40 4.09 3.03 25.10
N THR A 41 5.38 2.77 24.86
CA THR A 41 6.45 3.29 25.73
C THR A 41 6.65 4.79 25.63
N ALA A 42 6.37 5.42 24.47
CA ALA A 42 6.37 6.88 24.34
C ALA A 42 5.21 7.57 25.07
N SER A 43 4.18 6.81 25.45
CA SER A 43 2.98 7.31 26.15
C SER A 43 2.94 6.90 27.63
N ALA A 44 3.88 6.06 28.08
CA ALA A 44 3.87 5.46 29.42
C ALA A 44 5.09 5.93 30.22
N SER A 45 5.08 7.21 30.59
CA SER A 45 5.86 7.73 31.72
C SER A 45 4.92 8.13 32.85
N SER A 46 4.14 7.17 33.37
CA SER A 46 3.65 7.18 34.76
C SER A 46 2.87 5.90 35.06
N SER A 47 3.22 5.29 36.19
CA SER A 47 2.52 4.23 36.94
C SER A 47 2.89 2.75 36.67
N SER A 48 3.14 2.09 37.79
CA SER A 48 3.69 0.77 38.10
C SER A 48 2.78 -0.42 37.74
N PRO A 49 3.32 -1.68 37.73
CA PRO A 49 2.63 -2.84 37.19
C PRO A 49 1.62 -3.45 38.18
N THR A 50 0.38 -3.66 37.73
CA THR A 50 -0.61 -4.53 38.38
C THR A 50 -0.67 -5.91 37.72
N PRO A 51 -0.98 -7.00 38.45
CA PRO A 51 -0.93 -8.36 37.92
C PRO A 51 -2.02 -8.65 36.89
N LEU A 52 -1.65 -9.45 35.88
CA LEU A 52 -2.46 -9.87 34.74
C LEU A 52 -3.65 -10.76 35.17
N LEU A 53 -4.87 -10.32 34.86
CA LEU A 53 -6.06 -11.18 34.80
C LEU A 53 -6.23 -11.76 33.38
N PRO A 54 -6.90 -12.93 33.23
CA PRO A 54 -6.97 -13.65 31.96
C PRO A 54 -7.62 -12.84 30.84
N LEU A 55 -6.98 -12.88 29.68
CA LEU A 55 -7.35 -12.19 28.45
C LEU A 55 -8.79 -12.56 28.04
N ALA A 56 -9.71 -11.61 28.18
CA ALA A 56 -11.03 -11.72 27.56
C ALA A 56 -10.86 -11.85 26.03
N PRO A 57 -11.67 -12.67 25.35
CA PRO A 57 -11.60 -12.81 23.90
C PRO A 57 -11.81 -11.44 23.23
N PRO A 58 -11.19 -11.18 22.07
CA PRO A 58 -11.24 -9.88 21.42
C PRO A 58 -12.71 -9.50 21.19
N THR A 59 -13.18 -8.53 21.97
CA THR A 59 -14.52 -7.95 21.81
C THR A 59 -14.70 -7.51 20.36
N ARG A 60 -15.72 -8.08 19.73
CA ARG A 60 -16.18 -7.78 18.36
C ARG A 60 -16.12 -6.25 18.14
N PRO A 61 -15.54 -5.76 17.03
CA PRO A 61 -15.62 -4.34 16.74
C PRO A 61 -17.10 -3.96 16.61
N CYS A 62 -17.55 -3.06 17.50
CA CYS A 62 -18.83 -2.40 17.40
C CYS A 62 -19.03 -1.85 15.97
N PRO A 63 -20.27 -1.80 15.44
CA PRO A 63 -20.52 -1.23 14.12
C PRO A 63 -19.98 0.20 14.13
N ARG A 64 -18.89 0.44 13.38
CA ARG A 64 -18.31 1.77 13.25
C ARG A 64 -19.43 2.71 12.82
N SER A 65 -19.75 3.70 13.65
CA SER A 65 -20.52 4.87 13.24
C SER A 65 -19.96 5.41 11.92
N ALA A 66 -20.80 6.02 11.08
CA ALA A 66 -20.61 6.46 9.68
C ALA A 66 -19.38 7.35 9.38
N ASN A 67 -18.18 6.94 9.79
CA ASN A 67 -16.92 7.63 9.58
C ASN A 67 -16.37 7.21 8.23
N LYS A 68 -16.00 8.22 7.43
CA LYS A 68 -15.39 8.06 6.11
C LYS A 68 -14.13 7.17 6.23
N PRO A 69 -14.00 6.10 5.42
CA PRO A 69 -12.78 5.30 5.35
C PRO A 69 -11.51 6.14 5.23
N LYS A 70 -10.53 5.85 6.09
CA LYS A 70 -9.25 6.56 6.17
C LYS A 70 -8.36 6.15 5.02
N MET A 71 -7.86 7.13 4.27
CA MET A 71 -6.97 6.90 3.14
C MET A 71 -5.64 7.62 3.38
N LEU A 72 -4.52 6.90 3.35
CA LEU A 72 -3.21 7.52 3.34
C LEU A 72 -2.73 7.73 1.92
N ILE A 73 -2.14 8.89 1.64
CA ILE A 73 -1.55 9.22 0.35
C ILE A 73 -0.07 9.50 0.56
N PHE A 74 0.80 8.61 0.08
CA PHE A 74 2.24 8.80 0.15
C PHE A 74 2.72 9.56 -1.08
N ILE A 75 3.35 10.70 -0.84
CA ILE A 75 3.84 11.59 -1.89
C ILE A 75 5.36 11.52 -2.01
N ARG A 76 5.83 11.91 -3.19
CA ARG A 76 7.24 12.01 -3.55
C ARG A 76 7.55 13.45 -3.93
N LYS A 77 8.77 13.92 -3.66
CA LYS A 77 9.19 15.30 -3.96
C LYS A 77 10.27 15.42 -5.06
N GLN A 78 10.95 14.34 -5.40
CA GLN A 78 12.12 14.38 -6.30
C GLN A 78 11.83 13.76 -7.66
N ASN A 79 11.30 12.54 -7.67
CA ASN A 79 10.92 11.81 -8.89
C ASN A 79 9.60 11.10 -8.67
N ARG A 80 8.90 10.78 -9.75
CA ARG A 80 7.53 10.22 -9.72
C ARG A 80 6.60 11.05 -8.86
N VAL A 81 6.80 12.37 -8.92
CA VAL A 81 5.99 13.36 -8.22
C VAL A 81 4.60 13.36 -8.85
N LEU A 82 3.59 13.37 -7.99
CA LEU A 82 2.20 13.56 -8.40
C LEU A 82 1.94 15.06 -8.57
N LEU A 83 1.96 15.54 -9.81
CA LEU A 83 1.97 16.97 -10.15
C LEU A 83 0.64 17.65 -9.83
N ASN A 84 -0.47 16.91 -9.91
CA ASN A 84 -1.83 17.39 -9.64
C ASN A 84 -2.41 16.81 -8.34
N LEU A 85 -1.58 16.75 -7.28
CA LEU A 85 -1.97 16.26 -5.95
C LEU A 85 -3.25 16.92 -5.40
N PRO A 86 -3.46 18.25 -5.47
CA PRO A 86 -4.70 18.87 -4.96
C PRO A 86 -5.98 18.29 -5.59
N GLN A 87 -5.94 18.01 -6.90
CA GLN A 87 -7.04 17.41 -7.64
C GLN A 87 -7.26 15.95 -7.22
N VAL A 88 -6.19 15.19 -7.04
CA VAL A 88 -6.27 13.80 -6.54
C VAL A 88 -6.85 13.73 -5.13
N VAL A 89 -6.38 14.59 -4.21
CA VAL A 89 -6.94 14.68 -2.85
C VAL A 89 -8.43 15.03 -2.89
N THR A 90 -8.83 15.96 -3.77
CA THR A 90 -10.24 16.33 -3.96
C THR A 90 -11.07 15.16 -4.48
N ALA A 91 -10.53 14.39 -5.44
CA ALA A 91 -11.17 13.18 -5.95
C ALA A 91 -11.38 12.14 -4.84
N CYS A 92 -10.37 11.90 -3.98
CA CYS A 92 -10.49 11.01 -2.83
C CYS A 92 -11.59 11.45 -1.87
N ARG A 93 -11.68 12.76 -1.57
CA ARG A 93 -12.77 13.31 -0.72
C ARG A 93 -14.15 13.12 -1.35
N ARG A 94 -14.27 13.37 -2.66
CA ARG A 94 -15.54 13.19 -3.42
C ARG A 94 -15.95 11.73 -3.49
N ALA A 95 -15.01 10.80 -3.58
CA ALA A 95 -15.25 9.36 -3.45
C ALA A 95 -15.59 8.93 -2.00
N GLY A 96 -15.65 9.88 -1.06
CA GLY A 96 -16.09 9.69 0.31
C GLY A 96 -14.98 9.33 1.29
N PHE A 97 -13.70 9.33 0.88
CA PHE A 97 -12.56 9.03 1.76
C PHE A 97 -12.21 10.22 2.66
N ALA A 98 -11.55 9.91 3.77
CA ALA A 98 -10.83 10.87 4.60
C ALA A 98 -9.33 10.76 4.24
N PRO A 99 -8.84 11.50 3.22
CA PRO A 99 -7.45 11.42 2.81
C PRO A 99 -6.52 12.16 3.78
N HIS A 100 -5.40 11.55 4.10
CA HIS A 100 -4.28 12.15 4.83
C HIS A 100 -3.00 11.99 4.01
N VAL A 101 -2.36 13.11 3.70
CA VAL A 101 -1.17 13.15 2.84
C VAL A 101 0.08 13.06 3.72
N MET A 102 0.98 12.12 3.41
CA MET A 102 2.25 11.96 4.09
C MET A 102 3.41 12.03 3.11
N ASN A 103 4.40 12.85 3.42
CA ASN A 103 5.70 12.86 2.75
C ASN A 103 6.71 12.10 3.61
N LEU A 104 7.01 10.86 3.23
CA LEU A 104 7.99 10.04 3.95
C LEU A 104 9.39 10.54 3.65
N ARG A 105 10.12 10.94 4.70
CA ARG A 105 11.53 11.32 4.63
C ARG A 105 12.37 10.20 5.21
N ARG A 106 13.68 10.19 4.95
CA ARG A 106 14.60 9.17 5.49
C ARG A 106 14.54 9.06 7.02
N GLN A 107 14.28 10.18 7.69
CA GLN A 107 14.16 10.29 9.14
C GLN A 107 12.74 10.08 9.68
N THR A 108 11.74 9.82 8.84
CA THR A 108 10.38 9.59 9.32
C THR A 108 10.37 8.28 10.13
N PRO A 109 10.01 8.31 11.44
CA PRO A 109 10.06 7.10 12.27
C PRO A 109 9.12 6.02 11.74
N LEU A 110 9.61 4.78 11.64
CA LEU A 110 8.79 3.64 11.20
C LEU A 110 7.58 3.41 12.10
N ALA A 111 7.70 3.65 13.40
CA ALA A 111 6.58 3.57 14.34
C ALA A 111 5.43 4.55 13.99
N ALA A 112 5.75 5.75 13.51
CA ALA A 112 4.73 6.72 13.07
C ALA A 112 4.03 6.27 11.77
N ILE A 113 4.80 5.68 10.84
CA ILE A 113 4.27 5.12 9.59
C ILE A 113 3.35 3.93 9.89
N HIS A 114 3.80 3.04 10.79
CA HIS A 114 3.03 1.90 11.28
C HIS A 114 1.72 2.35 11.93
N ALA A 115 1.76 3.28 12.89
CA ALA A 115 0.55 3.77 13.57
C ALA A 115 -0.47 4.35 12.59
N ALA A 116 0.00 5.09 11.58
CA ALA A 116 -0.87 5.63 10.54
C ALA A 116 -1.51 4.52 9.70
N LEU A 117 -0.72 3.60 9.16
CA LEU A 117 -1.19 2.54 8.24
C LEU A 117 -1.99 1.44 8.94
N ALA A 118 -1.65 1.09 10.18
CA ALA A 118 -2.38 0.10 10.96
C ALA A 118 -3.84 0.51 11.19
N SER A 119 -4.14 1.81 11.16
CA SER A 119 -5.50 2.35 11.26
C SER A 119 -6.14 2.75 9.93
N ALA A 120 -5.39 2.70 8.83
CA ALA A 120 -5.88 3.07 7.50
C ALA A 120 -6.80 1.97 6.93
N ASP A 121 -7.69 2.37 6.03
CA ASP A 121 -8.54 1.47 5.25
C ASP A 121 -8.08 1.41 3.78
N ALA A 122 -7.40 2.46 3.31
CA ALA A 122 -6.79 2.48 1.99
C ALA A 122 -5.44 3.20 2.00
N MET A 123 -4.57 2.83 1.07
CA MET A 123 -3.31 3.51 0.79
C MET A 123 -3.21 3.82 -0.69
N VAL A 124 -2.77 5.04 -1.03
CA VAL A 124 -2.44 5.49 -2.37
C VAL A 124 -0.96 5.86 -2.41
N ALA A 125 -0.22 5.32 -3.36
CA ALA A 125 1.17 5.69 -3.56
C ALA A 125 1.57 5.53 -5.03
N VAL A 126 2.43 6.42 -5.52
CA VAL A 126 3.12 6.20 -6.80
C VAL A 126 4.20 5.16 -6.60
N HIS A 127 4.33 4.23 -7.56
CA HIS A 127 5.29 3.13 -7.53
C HIS A 127 6.67 3.58 -7.04
N GLY A 128 7.23 2.84 -6.08
CA GLY A 128 8.55 3.07 -5.50
C GLY A 128 8.65 2.53 -4.08
N ALA A 129 9.82 2.66 -3.46
CA ALA A 129 10.12 2.03 -2.17
C ALA A 129 9.07 2.29 -1.07
N ALA A 130 8.46 3.48 -1.01
CA ALA A 130 7.44 3.82 -0.02
C ALA A 130 6.19 2.92 -0.08
N VAL A 131 5.94 2.25 -1.21
CA VAL A 131 4.81 1.32 -1.35
C VAL A 131 4.96 0.14 -0.38
N THR A 132 6.19 -0.35 -0.10
CA THR A 132 6.44 -1.52 0.77
C THR A 132 5.83 -1.40 2.17
N HIS A 133 5.57 -0.18 2.63
CA HIS A 133 4.89 0.05 3.90
C HIS A 133 3.45 -0.51 3.94
N PHE A 134 2.87 -0.94 2.81
CA PHE A 134 1.63 -1.73 2.80
C PHE A 134 1.68 -2.94 3.76
N LEU A 135 2.87 -3.43 4.11
CA LEU A 135 3.11 -4.44 5.15
C LEU A 135 2.52 -4.08 6.52
N PHE A 136 2.26 -2.80 6.80
CA PHE A 136 1.61 -2.35 8.04
C PHE A 136 0.08 -2.22 7.93
N MET A 137 -0.49 -2.46 6.75
CA MET A 137 -1.94 -2.39 6.56
C MET A 137 -2.62 -3.68 7.04
N ARG A 138 -3.84 -3.53 7.55
CA ARG A 138 -4.66 -4.65 7.99
C ARG A 138 -5.22 -5.41 6.78
N PRO A 139 -5.34 -6.75 6.85
CA PRO A 139 -6.12 -7.51 5.88
C PRO A 139 -7.52 -6.92 5.67
N GLY A 140 -8.02 -6.97 4.45
CA GLY A 140 -9.29 -6.36 4.05
C GLY A 140 -9.22 -4.86 3.73
N SER A 141 -8.02 -4.26 3.78
CA SER A 141 -7.77 -2.89 3.31
C SER A 141 -7.40 -2.87 1.81
N VAL A 142 -7.40 -1.68 1.20
CA VAL A 142 -7.09 -1.52 -0.23
C VAL A 142 -5.74 -0.83 -0.46
N LEU A 143 -4.87 -1.46 -1.23
CA LEU A 143 -3.66 -0.82 -1.78
C LEU A 143 -3.93 -0.35 -3.21
N LEU A 144 -3.89 0.97 -3.42
CA LEU A 144 -4.00 1.59 -4.73
C LEU A 144 -2.64 2.11 -5.17
N GLN A 145 -2.07 1.49 -6.19
CA GLN A 145 -0.77 1.88 -6.72
C GLN A 145 -0.92 2.66 -8.02
N ILE A 146 -0.33 3.86 -8.07
CA ILE A 146 -0.15 4.60 -9.33
C ILE A 146 1.11 4.07 -9.99
N VAL A 147 0.96 3.45 -11.16
CA VAL A 147 2.02 2.76 -11.90
C VAL A 147 2.48 3.65 -13.06
N PRO A 148 3.66 4.28 -12.98
CA PRO A 148 4.23 5.05 -14.08
C PRO A 148 4.52 4.17 -15.30
N VAL A 149 4.66 4.80 -16.47
CA VAL A 149 4.99 4.12 -17.74
C VAL A 149 6.26 3.28 -17.56
N GLY A 150 6.23 2.04 -18.07
CA GLY A 150 7.37 1.14 -18.09
C GLY A 150 7.60 0.32 -16.82
N LEU A 151 6.73 0.45 -15.81
CA LEU A 151 6.88 -0.20 -14.49
C LEU A 151 5.78 -1.23 -14.18
N ASP A 152 4.98 -1.66 -15.16
CA ASP A 152 3.85 -2.58 -14.98
C ASP A 152 4.27 -3.91 -14.34
N TRP A 153 5.28 -4.58 -14.91
CA TRP A 153 5.78 -5.86 -14.40
C TRP A 153 6.30 -5.73 -12.97
N ALA A 154 6.98 -4.61 -12.68
CA ALA A 154 7.58 -4.34 -11.39
C ALA A 154 6.48 -4.08 -10.34
N ALA A 155 5.40 -3.38 -10.71
CA ALA A 155 4.29 -3.11 -9.80
C ALA A 155 3.64 -4.41 -9.31
N ASP A 156 3.29 -5.30 -10.23
CA ASP A 156 2.67 -6.58 -9.87
C ASP A 156 3.62 -7.49 -9.08
N ALA A 157 4.87 -7.63 -9.53
CA ALA A 157 5.84 -8.50 -8.89
C ALA A 157 6.20 -8.04 -7.46
N PHE A 158 6.53 -6.75 -7.27
CA PHE A 158 7.01 -6.25 -5.97
C PHE A 158 5.89 -5.96 -4.98
N TYR A 159 4.67 -5.65 -5.45
CA TYR A 159 3.61 -5.12 -4.58
C TYR A 159 2.27 -5.81 -4.77
N GLY A 160 1.87 -6.09 -6.02
CA GLY A 160 0.58 -6.71 -6.31
C GLY A 160 0.41 -8.08 -5.66
N LYS A 161 1.26 -9.04 -6.01
CA LYS A 161 1.22 -10.41 -5.45
C LYS A 161 1.42 -10.42 -3.93
N PRO A 162 2.42 -9.71 -3.35
CA PRO A 162 2.58 -9.66 -1.89
C PRO A 162 1.39 -9.05 -1.15
N ALA A 163 0.79 -7.98 -1.68
CA ALA A 163 -0.38 -7.36 -1.06
C ALA A 163 -1.57 -8.33 -1.01
N GLN A 164 -1.81 -9.07 -2.09
CA GLN A 164 -2.86 -10.10 -2.13
C GLN A 164 -2.61 -11.23 -1.13
N GLN A 165 -1.35 -11.67 -0.96
CA GLN A 165 -1.00 -12.69 0.04
C GLN A 165 -1.23 -12.23 1.48
N LEU A 166 -1.12 -10.92 1.75
CA LEU A 166 -1.51 -10.30 3.03
C LEU A 166 -3.03 -10.08 3.16
N GLY A 167 -3.82 -10.45 2.15
CA GLY A 167 -5.26 -10.26 2.15
C GLY A 167 -5.68 -8.81 1.90
N LEU A 168 -4.86 -8.03 1.21
CA LEU A 168 -5.25 -6.70 0.72
C LEU A 168 -5.88 -6.83 -0.68
N ASP A 169 -6.88 -5.99 -0.95
CA ASP A 169 -7.30 -5.75 -2.33
C ASP A 169 -6.29 -4.83 -3.00
N TYR A 170 -5.70 -5.27 -4.11
CA TYR A 170 -4.73 -4.50 -4.87
C TYR A 170 -5.36 -3.92 -6.14
N LEU A 171 -5.18 -2.60 -6.36
CA LEU A 171 -5.72 -1.87 -7.49
C LEU A 171 -4.62 -1.03 -8.17
N GLU A 172 -4.50 -1.14 -9.48
CA GLU A 172 -3.54 -0.38 -10.28
C GLU A 172 -4.18 0.80 -10.98
N TYR A 173 -3.56 1.98 -10.85
CA TYR A 173 -3.77 3.10 -11.76
C TYR A 173 -2.59 3.16 -12.73
N ARG A 174 -2.75 2.53 -13.89
CA ARG A 174 -1.73 2.59 -14.97
C ARG A 174 -1.79 3.95 -15.64
N VAL A 175 -0.68 4.68 -15.50
CA VAL A 175 -0.50 6.01 -16.09
C VAL A 175 -0.45 5.86 -17.61
N ALA A 176 -1.34 6.56 -18.30
CA ALA A 176 -1.32 6.63 -19.75
C ALA A 176 -0.14 7.49 -20.23
N PRO A 177 0.34 7.28 -21.47
CA PRO A 177 1.35 8.11 -22.11
C PRO A 177 1.18 9.62 -21.88
N GLU A 178 -0.04 10.14 -22.07
CA GLU A 178 -0.36 11.56 -22.00
C GLU A 178 -0.33 12.13 -20.57
N GLU A 179 -0.36 11.24 -19.56
CA GLU A 179 -0.32 11.59 -18.14
C GLU A 179 1.12 11.62 -17.59
N SER A 180 2.09 11.15 -18.36
CA SER A 180 3.50 11.09 -18.00
C SER A 180 4.24 12.34 -18.46
N SER A 181 5.13 12.87 -17.61
CA SER A 181 6.04 13.96 -18.03
C SER A 181 6.97 13.55 -19.17
N LEU A 182 7.17 12.24 -19.39
CA LEU A 182 7.97 11.73 -20.50
C LEU A 182 7.38 12.10 -21.87
N ALA A 183 6.06 12.28 -21.97
CA ALA A 183 5.43 12.74 -23.22
C ALA A 183 5.88 14.16 -23.61
N ALA A 184 6.11 15.03 -22.62
CA ALA A 184 6.66 16.37 -22.87
C ALA A 184 8.17 16.33 -23.16
N GLU A 185 8.92 15.45 -22.49
CA GLU A 185 10.39 15.36 -22.65
C GLU A 185 10.80 14.68 -23.97
N TYR A 186 10.14 13.59 -24.35
CA TYR A 186 10.52 12.75 -25.49
C TYR A 186 9.54 12.83 -26.66
N GLY A 187 8.35 13.40 -26.45
CA GLY A 187 7.26 13.36 -27.42
C GLY A 187 6.35 12.15 -27.22
N LEU A 188 5.04 12.35 -27.43
CA LEU A 188 4.01 11.35 -27.17
C LEU A 188 4.13 10.08 -28.04
N ASN A 189 4.70 10.21 -29.23
CA ASN A 189 4.88 9.10 -30.18
C ASN A 189 6.28 8.47 -30.11
N SER A 190 7.13 8.91 -29.16
CA SER A 190 8.46 8.34 -28.99
C SER A 190 8.41 6.89 -28.48
N THR A 191 9.44 6.13 -28.81
CA THR A 191 9.63 4.76 -28.31
C THR A 191 9.67 4.70 -26.78
N VAL A 192 10.22 5.73 -26.13
CA VAL A 192 10.26 5.86 -24.66
C VAL A 192 8.85 5.82 -24.06
N VAL A 193 7.87 6.44 -24.72
CA VAL A 193 6.52 6.59 -24.20
C VAL A 193 5.60 5.46 -24.67
N ARG A 194 5.64 5.11 -25.97
CA ARG A 194 4.73 4.13 -26.58
C ARG A 194 5.19 2.69 -26.42
N THR A 195 6.50 2.47 -26.27
CA THR A 195 7.12 1.16 -26.41
C THR A 195 8.14 0.93 -25.30
N PRO A 196 7.73 1.05 -24.02
CA PRO A 196 8.69 1.19 -22.93
C PRO A 196 9.59 -0.03 -22.73
N TRP A 197 9.13 -1.22 -23.14
CA TRP A 197 9.90 -2.46 -23.09
C TRP A 197 11.18 -2.42 -23.93
N VAL A 198 11.24 -1.61 -25.00
CA VAL A 198 12.44 -1.45 -25.83
C VAL A 198 13.54 -0.70 -25.08
N ILE A 199 13.18 0.19 -24.15
CA ILE A 199 14.15 0.83 -23.27
C ILE A 199 14.52 -0.14 -22.13
N SER A 200 13.54 -0.84 -21.56
CA SER A 200 13.78 -1.80 -20.50
C SER A 200 14.67 -2.98 -20.92
N SER A 201 14.60 -3.41 -22.19
CA SER A 201 15.46 -4.47 -22.73
C SER A 201 16.93 -4.06 -22.87
N ARG A 202 17.25 -2.76 -22.82
CA ARG A 202 18.63 -2.25 -22.82
C ARG A 202 19.32 -2.38 -21.46
N GLY A 203 18.59 -2.83 -20.45
CA GLY A 203 19.12 -3.13 -19.12
C GLY A 203 18.55 -2.24 -18.02
N TRP A 204 18.80 -2.66 -16.77
CA TRP A 204 18.28 -2.04 -15.56
C TRP A 204 18.59 -0.54 -15.46
N TRP A 205 19.81 -0.13 -15.80
CA TRP A 205 20.23 1.27 -15.64
C TRP A 205 19.48 2.23 -16.55
N GLU A 206 19.22 1.85 -17.80
CA GLU A 206 18.44 2.67 -18.73
C GLU A 206 16.97 2.75 -18.30
N MET A 207 16.39 1.61 -17.91
CA MET A 207 15.03 1.56 -17.37
C MET A 207 14.86 2.46 -16.15
N LYS A 208 15.79 2.35 -15.17
CA LYS A 208 15.79 3.18 -13.96
C LYS A 208 15.90 4.66 -14.29
N LYS A 209 16.89 5.02 -15.11
CA LYS A 209 17.18 6.41 -15.50
C LYS A 209 15.97 7.08 -16.14
N VAL A 210 15.27 6.38 -17.03
CA VAL A 210 14.12 6.94 -17.76
C VAL A 210 12.84 6.87 -16.92
N TYR A 211 12.43 5.68 -16.48
CA TYR A 211 11.09 5.49 -15.91
C TYR A 211 11.01 5.71 -14.40
N MET A 212 12.11 5.56 -13.66
CA MET A 212 12.11 5.73 -12.20
C MET A 212 12.60 7.09 -11.75
N ASP A 213 13.59 7.66 -12.45
CA ASP A 213 14.28 8.89 -12.03
C ASP A 213 13.74 10.16 -12.71
N ARG A 214 13.29 10.08 -13.98
CA ARG A 214 12.92 11.27 -14.79
C ARG A 214 11.43 11.46 -15.04
N GLN A 215 10.61 10.51 -14.61
CA GLN A 215 9.17 10.54 -14.83
C GLN A 215 8.43 11.14 -13.64
N ASN A 216 7.53 12.08 -13.91
CA ASN A 216 6.50 12.58 -13.01
C ASN A 216 5.12 12.32 -13.62
N VAL A 217 4.06 12.42 -12.81
CA VAL A 217 2.71 11.96 -13.18
C VAL A 217 1.67 13.04 -12.95
N THR A 218 0.81 13.26 -13.94
CA THR A 218 -0.42 14.05 -13.86
C THR A 218 -1.61 13.11 -14.05
N VAL A 219 -2.25 12.72 -12.95
CA VAL A 219 -3.34 11.74 -12.98
C VAL A 219 -4.61 12.32 -13.63
N ASN A 220 -5.20 11.58 -14.56
CA ASN A 220 -6.52 11.84 -15.08
C ASN A 220 -7.57 11.58 -13.98
N VAL A 221 -8.14 12.66 -13.47
CA VAL A 221 -9.04 12.65 -12.31
C VAL A 221 -10.30 11.81 -12.55
N LYS A 222 -10.81 11.77 -13.79
CA LYS A 222 -12.00 10.98 -14.13
C LYS A 222 -11.72 9.49 -14.02
N ARG A 223 -10.67 9.01 -14.68
CA ARG A 223 -10.23 7.61 -14.59
C ARG A 223 -9.86 7.21 -13.17
N PHE A 224 -9.21 8.11 -12.45
CA PHE A 224 -8.86 7.87 -11.05
C PHE A 224 -10.08 7.77 -10.15
N ALA A 225 -11.12 8.59 -10.38
CA ALA A 225 -12.38 8.51 -9.65
C ALA A 225 -13.07 7.16 -9.83
N ASP A 226 -13.00 6.56 -11.02
CA ASP A 226 -13.54 5.22 -11.29
C ASP A 226 -12.83 4.15 -10.44
N LEU A 227 -11.50 4.25 -10.34
CA LEU A 227 -10.69 3.37 -9.48
C LEU A 227 -11.00 3.57 -7.98
N LEU A 228 -11.20 4.82 -7.55
CA LEU A 228 -11.62 5.13 -6.18
C LEU A 228 -13.00 4.55 -5.84
N ARG A 229 -13.94 4.53 -6.80
CA ARG A 229 -15.25 3.87 -6.64
C ARG A 229 -15.09 2.35 -6.50
N ALA A 230 -14.21 1.73 -7.27
CA ALA A 230 -13.88 0.32 -7.11
C ALA A 230 -13.29 0.03 -5.73
N ALA A 231 -12.30 0.83 -5.28
CA ALA A 231 -11.72 0.73 -3.95
C ALA A 231 -12.79 0.81 -2.83
N ARG A 232 -13.76 1.72 -2.98
CA ARG A 232 -14.89 1.84 -2.05
C ARG A 232 -15.74 0.59 -1.98
N ALA A 233 -16.07 0.00 -3.12
CA ALA A 233 -16.87 -1.21 -3.18
C ALA A 233 -16.17 -2.37 -2.47
N ARG A 234 -14.85 -2.52 -2.65
CA ARG A 234 -14.04 -3.54 -1.95
C ARG A 234 -14.15 -3.44 -0.43
N LEU A 235 -13.99 -2.23 0.13
CA LEU A 235 -14.10 -1.99 1.58
C LEU A 235 -15.50 -2.33 2.14
N ARG A 236 -16.57 -2.05 1.38
CA ARG A 236 -17.95 -2.37 1.80
C ARG A 236 -18.17 -3.89 1.83
N ASN A 237 -17.66 -4.61 0.84
CA ASN A 237 -17.80 -6.07 0.76
C ASN A 237 -17.05 -6.78 1.89
N THR A 238 -15.85 -6.29 2.23
CA THR A 238 -15.09 -6.78 3.39
C THR A 238 -15.88 -6.61 4.69
N THR A 239 -16.49 -5.43 4.89
CA THR A 239 -17.28 -5.15 6.09
C THR A 239 -18.52 -6.04 6.18
N ALA A 240 -19.19 -6.30 5.05
CA ALA A 240 -20.35 -7.19 4.99
C ALA A 240 -19.98 -8.66 5.26
N CYS A 241 -18.83 -9.13 4.75
CA CYS A 241 -18.33 -10.48 5.01
C CYS A 241 -17.98 -10.68 6.50
N ALA A 242 -17.34 -9.69 7.13
CA ALA A 242 -17.01 -9.72 8.56
C ALA A 242 -18.25 -9.67 9.48
N ALA A 243 -19.39 -9.17 9.01
CA ALA A 243 -20.62 -9.03 9.79
C ALA A 243 -21.51 -10.30 9.78
N LYS A 244 -21.25 -11.27 8.91
CA LYS A 244 -22.04 -12.50 8.83
C LYS A 244 -21.63 -13.45 9.97
N PRO A 245 -22.54 -13.85 10.88
CA PRO A 245 -22.19 -14.83 11.92
C PRO A 245 -21.82 -16.16 11.25
N ALA A 246 -20.73 -16.77 11.71
CA ALA A 246 -20.36 -18.12 11.29
C ALA A 246 -21.53 -19.06 11.61
N ALA A 247 -22.04 -19.75 10.58
CA ALA A 247 -23.07 -20.76 10.79
C ALA A 247 -22.50 -21.85 11.71
N PRO A 248 -23.24 -22.30 12.73
CA PRO A 248 -22.78 -23.42 13.54
C PRO A 248 -22.63 -24.64 12.63
N LEU A 249 -21.44 -25.24 12.68
CA LEU A 249 -21.20 -26.57 12.12
C LEU A 249 -22.23 -27.51 12.76
N ARG A 250 -23.05 -28.15 11.91
CA ARG A 250 -23.94 -29.24 12.30
C ARG A 250 -23.17 -30.54 12.27
#